data_AF-A0A7Z9Q0J0-F1
#
_entry.id   AF-A0A7Z9Q0J0-F1
#
_cell.length_a   1.000
_cell.length_b   1.000
_cell.length_c   1.000
_cell.angle_alpha   90.00
_cell.angle_beta   90.00
_cell.angle_gamma   90.00
#
_symmetry.space_group_name_H-M   'P 1'
#
loop_
_entity.id
_entity.type
_entity.pdbx_description
1 polymer ?
#
loop_
_entity_poly.entity_id
_entity_poly.type
_entity_poly.pdbx_seq_one_letter_code
_entity_poly.pdbx_strand_id
1 'polypeptide(L)'
;MERKYASRPGVVILTISTKRYVYHGTDLIDEIDLEITWEQVRTTRDQALSDSDWRAGKDVVLSTPWKDFRQALRDLPQEHDEANDAADNWPVMPDE
;
A
#
# COMPACT_ATOMS: atom_id res chain seq x y z
N MET A 1 15.64 -2.67 -38.13
CA MET A 1 15.30 -3.30 -36.83
C MET A 1 14.96 -2.18 -35.88
N GLU A 2 13.68 -1.91 -35.68
CA GLU A 2 13.27 -0.75 -34.87
C GLU A 2 12.07 -1.19 -34.02
N ARG A 3 12.32 -1.44 -32.73
CA ARG A 3 11.25 -1.72 -31.78
C ARG A 3 10.53 -0.41 -31.52
N LYS A 4 9.50 -0.13 -32.33
CA LYS A 4 8.50 0.89 -32.03
C LYS A 4 7.81 0.48 -30.72
N TYR A 5 8.19 1.07 -29.60
CA TYR A 5 7.36 1.09 -28.40
C TYR A 5 6.15 1.99 -28.70
N ALA A 6 5.17 1.43 -29.40
CA ALA A 6 3.86 2.03 -29.49
C ALA A 6 3.33 2.10 -28.05
N SER A 7 3.08 3.31 -27.55
CA SER A 7 2.25 3.51 -26.37
C SER A 7 0.89 2.85 -26.68
N ARG A 8 0.68 1.64 -26.15
CA ARG A 8 -0.50 0.82 -26.47
C ARG A 8 -1.69 1.41 -25.71
N PRO A 9 -2.71 1.96 -26.39
CA PRO A 9 -3.91 2.43 -25.71
C PRO A 9 -4.61 1.23 -25.04
N GLY A 10 -4.93 1.36 -23.74
CA GLY A 10 -5.63 0.31 -22.99
C GLY A 10 -4.76 -0.49 -22.01
N VAL A 11 -3.49 -0.12 -21.80
CA VAL A 11 -2.68 -0.68 -20.72
C VAL A 11 -3.08 -0.02 -19.40
N VAL A 12 -3.54 -0.84 -18.45
CA VAL A 12 -3.88 -0.43 -17.08
C VAL A 12 -2.86 -1.03 -16.16
N ILE A 13 -2.29 -0.21 -15.28
CA ILE A 13 -1.33 -0.66 -14.28
C ILE A 13 -2.03 -0.63 -12.94
N LEU A 14 -2.05 -1.78 -12.28
CA LEU A 14 -2.60 -1.94 -10.95
C LEU A 14 -1.46 -2.33 -10.00
N THR A 15 -1.19 -1.49 -9.01
CA THR A 15 -0.21 -1.80 -7.96
C THR A 15 -0.96 -2.21 -6.69
N ILE A 16 -0.63 -3.38 -6.16
CA ILE A 16 -1.20 -3.94 -4.92
C ILE A 16 -0.03 -4.43 -4.07
N SER A 17 0.15 -3.85 -2.88
CA SER A 17 1.23 -4.21 -1.95
C SER A 17 2.60 -4.21 -2.63
N THR A 18 3.28 -5.36 -2.68
CA THR A 18 4.58 -5.56 -3.34
C THR A 18 4.47 -5.87 -4.82
N LYS A 19 3.27 -6.10 -5.37
CA LYS A 19 3.09 -6.59 -6.74
C LYS A 19 2.48 -5.52 -7.64
N ARG A 20 3.05 -5.38 -8.83
CA ARG A 20 2.53 -4.51 -9.89
C ARG A 20 2.09 -5.37 -11.05
N TYR A 21 0.80 -5.31 -11.32
CA TYR A 21 0.15 -6.04 -12.39
C TYR A 21 -0.07 -5.09 -13.57
N VAL A 22 0.41 -5.51 -14.75
CA VAL A 22 0.20 -4.78 -16.00
C VAL A 22 -0.86 -5.50 -16.79
N TYR A 23 -2.02 -4.87 -16.93
CA TYR A 23 -3.15 -5.39 -17.69
C TYR A 23 -3.24 -4.70 -19.04
N HIS A 24 -3.77 -5.40 -20.05
CA HIS A 24 -4.26 -4.80 -21.28
C HIS A 24 -5.68 -5.28 -21.52
N GLY A 25 -6.64 -4.35 -21.35
CA GLY A 25 -8.04 -4.76 -21.20
C GLY A 25 -8.23 -5.61 -19.95
N THR A 26 -8.67 -6.86 -20.12
CA THR A 26 -8.89 -7.83 -19.03
C THR A 26 -7.74 -8.82 -18.86
N ASP A 27 -6.77 -8.82 -19.77
CA ASP A 27 -5.69 -9.81 -19.77
C ASP A 27 -4.50 -9.30 -18.95
N LEU A 28 -4.01 -10.11 -18.01
CA LEU A 28 -2.77 -9.87 -17.29
C LEU A 28 -1.58 -10.14 -18.23
N ILE A 29 -0.78 -9.11 -18.47
CA ILE A 29 0.39 -9.18 -19.35
C ILE A 29 1.64 -9.48 -18.53
N ASP A 30 1.79 -8.81 -17.40
CA ASP A 30 3.03 -8.82 -16.63
C ASP A 30 2.75 -8.69 -15.13
N GLU A 31 3.54 -9.38 -14.34
CA GLU A 31 3.54 -9.33 -12.88
C GLU A 31 4.95 -8.98 -12.44
N ILE A 32 5.07 -7.79 -11.84
CA ILE A 32 6.34 -7.24 -11.40
C ILE A 32 6.35 -7.27 -9.88
N ASP A 33 7.25 -8.06 -9.29
CA ASP A 33 7.57 -7.95 -7.88
C ASP A 33 8.41 -6.69 -7.64
N LEU A 34 7.86 -5.76 -6.88
CA LEU A 34 8.53 -4.57 -6.40
C LEU A 34 9.24 -4.92 -5.09
N GLU A 35 10.55 -4.71 -5.06
CA GLU A 35 11.31 -4.80 -3.81
C GLU A 35 10.97 -3.58 -2.95
N ILE A 36 10.14 -3.80 -1.93
CA ILE A 36 9.80 -2.77 -0.95
C ILE A 36 10.91 -2.73 0.08
N THR A 37 11.42 -1.52 0.36
CA THR A 37 12.39 -1.31 1.43
C THR A 37 11.70 -0.84 2.71
N TRP A 38 12.35 -1.06 3.86
CA TRP A 38 11.89 -0.55 5.15
C TRP A 38 11.69 0.97 5.17
N GLU A 39 12.41 1.71 4.31
CA GLU A 39 12.22 3.15 4.16
C GLU A 39 10.83 3.46 3.60
N GLN A 40 10.41 2.78 2.52
CA GLN A 40 9.10 2.96 1.92
C GLN A 40 7.96 2.57 2.87
N VAL A 41 8.12 1.47 3.62
CA VAL A 41 7.17 1.04 4.65
C VAL A 41 7.00 2.14 5.70
N ARG A 42 8.09 2.72 6.20
CA ARG A 42 8.06 3.80 7.20
C ARG A 42 7.41 5.06 6.66
N THR A 43 7.76 5.49 5.44
CA THR A 43 7.14 6.66 4.80
C THR A 43 5.63 6.47 4.61
N THR A 44 5.21 5.31 4.12
CA THR A 44 3.78 5.01 3.91
C THR A 44 3.04 4.93 5.24
N ARG A 45 3.66 4.37 6.28
CA ARG A 45 3.09 4.29 7.63
C ARG A 45 2.89 5.69 8.20
N ASP A 46 3.90 6.54 8.09
CA ASP A 46 3.85 7.90 8.61
C ASP A 46 2.80 8.72 7.87
N GLN A 47 2.66 8.52 6.55
CA GLN A 47 1.58 9.11 5.76
C GLN A 47 0.20 8.61 6.22
N ALA A 48 -0.01 7.30 6.38
CA ALA A 48 -1.29 6.74 6.84
C ALA A 48 -1.65 7.19 8.28
N LEU A 49 -0.65 7.34 9.16
CA LEU A 49 -0.84 7.91 10.48
C LEU A 49 -1.22 9.39 10.42
N SER A 50 -0.63 10.16 9.50
CA SER A 50 -0.96 11.56 9.27
C SER A 50 -2.36 11.73 8.67
N ASP A 51 -2.72 10.91 7.68
CA ASP A 51 -4.03 10.90 7.02
C ASP A 51 -5.14 10.45 7.97
N SER A 52 -4.82 9.74 9.04
CA SER A 52 -5.76 9.38 10.11
C SER A 52 -5.65 10.29 11.34
N ASP A 53 -4.73 11.25 11.36
CA ASP A 53 -4.49 12.11 12.52
C ASP A 53 -5.59 13.14 12.73
N TRP A 54 -6.18 13.65 11.65
CA TRP A 54 -7.32 14.59 11.72
C TRP A 54 -8.55 13.97 12.40
N ARG A 55 -8.69 12.64 12.37
CA ARG A 55 -9.75 11.87 13.07
C ARG A 55 -9.53 11.79 14.57
N ALA A 56 -8.30 12.00 15.04
CA ALA A 56 -7.93 12.01 16.46
C ALA A 56 -8.01 13.42 17.07
N GLY A 57 -8.73 14.35 16.42
CA GLY A 57 -8.97 15.70 16.92
C GLY A 57 -9.70 15.71 18.26
N LYS A 58 -9.55 16.81 19.01
CA LYS A 58 -10.11 16.99 20.35
C LYS A 58 -11.63 16.77 20.45
N ASP A 59 -12.34 16.98 19.34
CA ASP A 59 -13.80 16.92 19.26
C ASP A 59 -14.32 15.58 18.71
N VAL A 60 -13.43 14.65 18.33
CA VAL A 60 -13.79 13.38 17.72
C VAL A 60 -13.34 12.22 18.61
N VAL A 61 -14.29 11.39 19.03
CA VAL A 61 -13.97 10.14 19.71
C VAL A 61 -13.48 9.15 18.65
N LEU A 62 -12.18 8.86 18.67
CA LEU A 62 -11.59 7.88 17.77
C LEU A 62 -12.21 6.49 18.06
N SER A 63 -12.92 5.94 17.08
CA SER A 63 -13.54 4.61 17.16
C SER A 63 -12.48 3.54 17.44
N THR A 64 -12.85 2.47 18.13
CA THR A 64 -11.95 1.33 18.42
C THR A 64 -11.24 0.79 17.17
N PRO A 65 -11.90 0.61 16.01
CA PRO A 65 -11.22 0.13 14.79
C PRO A 65 -10.06 1.02 14.34
N TRP A 66 -10.17 2.34 14.54
CA TRP A 66 -9.11 3.29 14.19
C TRP A 66 -7.93 3.23 15.15
N LYS A 67 -8.17 2.93 16.42
CA LYS A 67 -7.09 2.69 17.39
C LYS A 67 -6.32 1.44 17.02
N ASP A 68 -7.04 0.37 16.72
CA ASP A 68 -6.46 -0.92 16.34
C ASP A 68 -5.67 -0.81 15.03
N PHE A 69 -6.22 -0.13 14.02
CA PHE A 69 -5.52 0.17 12.76
C PHE A 69 -4.22 0.93 12.98
N ARG A 70 -4.25 2.02 13.78
CA ARG A 70 -3.06 2.83 14.08
C ARG A 70 -2.04 2.05 14.91
N GLN A 71 -2.47 1.09 15.72
CA GLN A 71 -1.58 0.23 16.49
C GLN A 71 -0.91 -0.80 15.59
N ALA A 72 -1.68 -1.51 14.76
CA ALA A 72 -1.17 -2.47 13.78
C ALA A 72 -0.12 -1.83 12.85
N LEU A 73 -0.37 -0.61 12.37
CA LEU A 73 0.60 0.15 11.56
C LEU A 73 1.96 0.36 12.25
N ARG A 74 1.97 0.54 13.57
CA ARG A 74 3.22 0.72 14.35
C ARG A 74 3.91 -0.61 14.64
N ASP A 75 3.14 -1.68 14.74
CA ASP A 75 3.62 -3.02 15.06
C ASP A 75 4.12 -3.78 13.82
N LEU A 76 3.75 -3.36 12.60
CA LEU A 76 4.28 -3.89 11.33
C LEU A 76 5.81 -4.18 11.33
N PRO A 77 6.71 -3.22 11.68
CA PRO A 77 8.16 -3.48 11.73
C PRO A 77 8.64 -4.35 12.91
N GLN A 78 7.76 -4.71 13.83
CA GLN A 78 8.06 -5.62 14.94
C GLN A 78 7.53 -7.03 14.68
N GLU A 79 6.43 -7.15 13.93
CA GLU A 79 5.79 -8.42 13.60
C GLU A 79 6.37 -9.10 12.34
N HIS A 80 7.02 -8.33 11.47
CA HIS A 80 7.57 -8.82 10.20
C HIS A 80 9.08 -8.56 10.10
N ASP A 81 9.83 -9.60 9.72
CA ASP A 81 11.28 -9.53 9.51
C ASP A 81 11.64 -8.86 8.16
N GLU A 82 10.76 -9.01 7.16
CA GLU A 82 10.95 -8.49 5.81
C GLU A 82 9.99 -7.35 5.49
N ALA A 83 10.50 -6.33 4.80
CA ALA A 83 9.69 -5.17 4.40
C ALA A 83 8.59 -5.53 3.39
N ASN A 84 8.83 -6.54 2.54
CA ASN A 84 7.82 -7.07 1.63
C ASN A 84 6.67 -7.72 2.39
N ASP A 85 6.99 -8.54 3.40
CA ASP A 85 6.00 -9.21 4.24
C ASP A 85 5.16 -8.19 5.03
N ALA A 86 5.79 -7.13 5.55
CA ALA A 86 5.08 -6.02 6.19
C ALA A 86 4.15 -5.26 5.21
N ALA A 87 4.55 -5.12 3.95
CA ALA A 87 3.74 -4.46 2.93
C ALA A 87 2.56 -5.34 2.45
N ASP A 88 2.75 -6.66 2.44
CA ASP A 88 1.69 -7.61 2.08
C ASP A 88 0.66 -7.76 3.21
N ASN A 89 1.10 -7.69 4.48
CA ASN A 89 0.23 -7.73 5.66
C ASN A 89 -0.22 -6.35 6.14
N TRP A 90 -0.30 -5.37 5.23
CA TRP A 90 -0.72 -4.02 5.60
C TRP A 90 -2.14 -4.01 6.20
N PRO A 91 -2.38 -3.38 7.36
CA PRO A 91 -3.70 -3.37 7.97
C PRO A 91 -4.70 -2.65 7.07
N VAL A 92 -5.92 -3.19 7.01
CA VAL A 92 -7.00 -2.59 6.23
C VAL A 92 -7.51 -1.35 6.96
N MET A 93 -7.58 -0.24 6.24
CA MET A 93 -8.18 0.99 6.78
C MET A 93 -9.65 0.72 7.09
N PRO A 94 -10.11 0.96 8.33
CA PRO A 94 -11.49 0.72 8.69
C PRO A 94 -12.41 1.73 8.00
N ASP A 95 -13.54 1.24 7.48
CA ASP A 95 -14.66 2.08 7.08
C ASP A 95 -15.28 2.73 8.33
N GLU A 96 -15.88 3.92 8.18
CA GLU A 96 -16.36 4.79 9.28
C GLU A 96 -17.14 4.08 10.41
#